data_AF-A0A7X7AUL6-F1
#
_entry.id   AF-A0A7X7AUL6-F1
#
_cell.length_a   1.000
_cell.length_b   1.000
_cell.length_c   1.000
_cell.angle_alpha   90.00
_cell.angle_beta   90.00
_cell.angle_gamma   90.00
#
_symmetry.space_group_name_H-M   'P 1'
#
loop_
_entity.id
_entity.type
_entity.pdbx_description
1 polymer ?
#
loop_
_entity_poly.entity_id
_entity_poly.type
_entity_poly.pdbx_seq_one_letter_code
_entity_poly.pdbx_strand_id
1 'polypeptide(L)'
;MEFTLLMVAAAVLFVVIIFFYYVPFFLWINALSAGVHISLVQLFLMRLRRVPPRTIVYAMIEAHKAGLKDVTRDDLEAHYLAGGHVEKVVHALVSASKANIDLSFQMGTAIDLAGRDVLQAVQMSVNPKVIDTPPVTAVAKDGIQLIAKARVT
;
A
#
# COMPACT_ATOMS: atom_id res chain seq x y z
N MET A 1 4.23 5.06 54.97
CA MET A 1 4.53 6.04 53.90
C MET A 1 5.31 5.43 52.75
N GLU A 2 6.33 4.60 53.03
CA GLU A 2 7.12 3.94 51.96
C GLU A 2 6.32 2.90 51.17
N PHE A 3 5.48 2.10 51.83
CA PHE A 3 4.64 1.09 51.16
C PHE A 3 3.56 1.70 50.25
N THR A 4 2.95 2.81 50.66
CA THR A 4 2.00 3.55 49.81
C THR A 4 2.70 4.20 48.62
N LEU A 5 3.92 4.71 48.79
CA LEU A 5 4.72 5.27 47.70
C LEU A 5 5.14 4.20 46.68
N LEU A 6 5.53 3.01 47.15
CA LEU A 6 5.84 1.85 46.31
C LEU A 6 4.60 1.37 45.53
N MET A 7 3.43 1.33 46.17
CA MET A 7 2.18 0.90 45.51
C MET A 7 1.73 1.91 44.44
N VAL A 8 1.87 3.20 44.70
CA VAL A 8 1.59 4.26 43.71
C VAL A 8 2.60 4.20 42.55
N ALA A 9 3.90 4.02 42.83
CA ALA A 9 4.92 3.87 41.80
C ALA A 9 4.67 2.64 40.92
N ALA A 10 4.26 1.51 41.51
CA ALA A 10 3.88 0.30 40.77
C ALA A 10 2.63 0.52 39.90
N ALA A 11 1.62 1.22 40.40
CA ALA A 11 0.42 1.56 39.64
C ALA A 11 0.73 2.49 38.45
N VAL A 12 1.58 3.50 38.65
CA VAL A 12 2.03 4.41 37.58
C VAL A 12 2.83 3.63 36.53
N LEU A 13 3.78 2.79 36.95
CA LEU A 13 4.55 1.95 36.04
C LEU A 13 3.64 1.02 35.22
N PHE A 14 2.63 0.43 35.84
CA PHE A 14 1.66 -0.44 35.17
C PHE A 14 0.85 0.31 34.10
N VAL A 15 0.36 1.52 34.41
CA VAL A 15 -0.35 2.36 33.44
C VAL A 15 0.57 2.77 32.29
N VAL A 16 1.83 3.11 32.58
CA VAL A 16 2.82 3.49 31.57
C VAL A 16 3.13 2.32 30.63
N ILE A 17 3.30 1.09 31.14
CA ILE A 17 3.52 -0.10 30.32
C ILE A 17 2.33 -0.36 29.40
N ILE A 18 1.10 -0.26 29.90
CA ILE A 18 -0.12 -0.40 29.10
C ILE A 18 -0.16 0.68 28.01
N PHE A 19 0.15 1.93 28.36
CA PHE A 19 0.17 3.03 27.41
C PHE A 19 1.16 2.78 26.26
N PHE A 20 2.40 2.39 26.57
CA PHE A 20 3.42 2.08 25.55
C PHE A 20 3.10 0.83 24.72
N TYR A 21 2.34 -0.14 25.27
CA TYR A 21 1.86 -1.28 24.51
C TYR A 21 0.79 -0.88 23.47
N TYR A 22 -0.14 0.00 23.88
CA TYR A 22 -1.26 0.44 23.05
C TYR A 22 -0.92 1.57 22.07
N VAL A 23 0.10 2.38 22.33
CA VAL A 23 0.51 3.47 21.44
C VAL A 23 1.81 3.09 20.73
N PRO A 24 1.82 2.95 19.39
CA PRO A 24 3.02 2.55 18.67
C PRO A 24 3.98 3.75 18.54
N PHE A 25 4.70 4.08 19.62
CA PHE A 25 5.59 5.24 19.70
C PHE A 25 6.70 5.23 18.64
N PHE A 26 7.32 4.07 18.41
CA PHE A 26 8.34 3.92 17.36
C PHE A 26 7.79 4.18 15.96
N LEU A 27 6.54 3.79 15.68
CA LEU A 27 5.89 4.04 14.39
C LEU A 27 5.66 5.53 14.16
N TRP A 28 5.29 6.26 15.22
CA TRP A 28 5.10 7.71 15.18
C TRP A 28 6.40 8.45 14.83
N ILE A 29 7.51 8.06 15.45
CA ILE A 29 8.84 8.63 15.13
C ILE A 29 9.20 8.37 13.66
N ASN A 30 8.95 7.15 13.17
CA ASN A 30 9.20 6.79 11.77
C ASN A 30 8.36 7.60 10.77
N ALA A 31 7.12 7.94 11.13
CA ALA A 31 6.27 8.81 10.31
C ALA A 31 6.83 10.24 10.28
N LEU A 32 7.21 10.76 11.45
CA LEU A 32 7.75 12.11 11.59
C LEU A 32 9.07 12.29 10.83
N SER A 33 9.99 11.33 10.90
CA SER A 33 11.25 11.36 10.16
C SER A 33 11.07 11.30 8.64
N ALA A 34 9.95 10.76 8.18
CA ALA A 34 9.56 10.75 6.77
C ALA A 34 8.77 12.00 6.33
N GLY A 35 8.54 12.97 7.22
CA GLY A 35 7.77 14.19 6.93
C GLY A 35 6.25 14.03 7.03
N VAL A 36 5.76 12.87 7.44
CA VAL A 36 4.32 12.57 7.55
C VAL A 36 3.84 12.91 8.96
N HIS A 37 3.05 13.97 9.07
CA HIS A 37 2.57 14.50 10.35
C HIS A 37 1.31 13.75 10.79
N ILE A 38 1.45 12.83 11.76
CA ILE A 38 0.34 12.07 12.34
C ILE A 38 0.37 12.28 13.85
N SER A 39 -0.78 12.51 14.47
CA SER A 39 -0.86 12.59 15.94
C SER A 39 -0.84 11.20 16.58
N LEU A 40 -0.26 11.10 17.79
CA LEU A 40 -0.32 9.87 18.59
C LEU A 40 -1.78 9.45 18.89
N VAL A 41 -2.67 10.43 19.04
CA VAL A 41 -4.11 10.21 19.24
C VAL A 41 -4.74 9.53 18.01
N GLN A 42 -4.37 9.93 16.80
CA GLN A 42 -4.86 9.27 15.57
C GLN A 42 -4.40 7.82 15.48
N LEU A 43 -3.14 7.51 15.80
CA LEU A 43 -2.64 6.14 15.80
C LEU A 43 -3.37 5.25 16.82
N PHE A 44 -3.77 5.83 17.96
CA PHE A 44 -4.61 5.17 18.93
C PHE A 44 -6.04 4.94 18.40
N LEU A 45 -6.66 5.96 17.79
CA LEU A 45 -7.99 5.87 17.19
C LEU A 45 -8.06 4.82 16.06
N MET A 46 -6.99 4.66 15.27
CA MET A 46 -6.91 3.60 14.25
C MET A 46 -7.06 2.21 14.87
N ARG A 47 -6.37 1.92 15.98
CA ARG A 47 -6.50 0.64 16.68
C ARG A 47 -7.93 0.41 17.19
N LEU A 48 -8.58 1.46 17.71
CA LEU A 48 -9.98 1.39 18.16
C LEU A 48 -10.93 1.04 17.01
N ARG A 49 -10.69 1.59 15.82
CA ARG A 49 -11.42 1.28 14.58
C ARG A 49 -11.04 -0.06 13.94
N ARG A 50 -10.17 -0.85 14.58
CA ARG A 50 -9.59 -2.11 14.05
C ARG A 50 -8.80 -1.95 12.74
N VAL A 51 -8.25 -0.75 12.49
CA VAL A 51 -7.35 -0.49 11.36
C VAL A 51 -5.90 -0.63 11.85
N PRO A 52 -5.05 -1.43 11.19
CA PRO A 52 -3.65 -1.60 11.58
C PRO A 52 -2.87 -0.30 11.26
N PRO A 53 -2.40 0.45 12.29
CA PRO A 53 -1.73 1.72 12.05
C PRO A 53 -0.43 1.55 11.27
N ARG A 54 0.24 0.40 11.41
CA ARG A 54 1.50 0.09 10.73
C ARG A 54 1.36 0.16 9.20
N THR A 55 0.32 -0.47 8.65
CA THR A 55 0.08 -0.50 7.19
C THR A 55 -0.24 0.88 6.65
N ILE A 56 -1.13 1.63 7.33
CA ILE A 56 -1.54 2.97 6.90
C ILE A 56 -0.36 3.95 6.94
N VAL A 57 0.46 3.89 8.01
CA VAL A 57 1.63 4.78 8.14
C VAL A 57 2.65 4.49 7.05
N TYR A 58 2.99 3.23 6.78
CA TYR A 58 3.94 2.91 5.70
C TYR A 58 3.42 3.32 4.33
N ALA A 59 2.14 3.07 4.05
CA ALA A 59 1.48 3.51 2.82
C ALA A 59 1.54 5.04 2.67
N MET A 60 1.29 5.80 3.73
CA MET A 60 1.42 7.26 3.68
C MET A 60 2.86 7.73 3.47
N ILE A 61 3.83 7.10 4.14
CA ILE A 61 5.25 7.42 3.95
C ILE A 61 5.64 7.21 2.48
N GLU A 62 5.20 6.13 1.87
CA GLU A 62 5.49 5.83 0.48
C GLU A 62 4.83 6.81 -0.48
N ALA A 63 3.54 7.10 -0.28
CA ALA A 63 2.81 8.09 -1.07
C ALA A 63 3.45 9.48 -0.96
N HIS A 64 3.82 9.91 0.26
CA HIS A 64 4.47 11.19 0.48
C HIS A 64 5.84 11.27 -0.21
N LYS A 65 6.65 10.22 -0.14
CA LYS A 65 7.95 10.14 -0.83
C LYS A 65 7.82 10.13 -2.35
N ALA A 66 6.71 9.62 -2.88
CA ALA A 66 6.40 9.66 -4.31
C ALA A 66 5.80 11.00 -4.77
N GLY A 67 5.56 11.95 -3.85
CA GLY A 67 4.94 13.24 -4.17
C GLY A 67 3.42 13.19 -4.36
N LEU A 68 2.78 12.08 -3.99
CA LEU A 68 1.33 11.89 -4.09
C LEU A 68 0.64 12.64 -2.94
N LYS A 69 0.30 13.91 -3.17
CA LYS A 69 -0.35 14.78 -2.16
C LYS A 69 -1.85 14.52 -2.02
N ASP A 70 -2.47 13.90 -3.02
CA ASP A 70 -3.91 13.65 -3.05
C ASP A 70 -4.32 12.45 -2.19
N VAL A 71 -3.34 11.69 -1.67
CA VAL A 71 -3.57 10.54 -0.81
C VAL A 71 -3.67 11.01 0.64
N THR A 72 -4.88 11.01 1.19
CA THR A 72 -5.09 11.35 2.59
C THR A 72 -5.13 10.10 3.48
N ARG A 73 -4.82 10.30 4.76
CA ARG A 73 -4.94 9.26 5.79
C ARG A 73 -6.36 8.68 5.86
N ASP A 74 -7.37 9.55 5.81
CA ASP A 74 -8.76 9.17 5.98
C ASP A 74 -9.24 8.29 4.82
N ASP A 75 -8.76 8.57 3.60
CA ASP A 75 -9.04 7.75 2.42
C ASP A 75 -8.39 6.37 2.50
N LEU A 76 -7.15 6.28 2.99
CA LEU A 76 -6.46 5.00 3.22
C LEU A 76 -7.16 4.17 4.30
N GLU A 77 -7.61 4.81 5.39
CA GLU A 77 -8.42 4.16 6.43
C GLU A 77 -9.75 3.67 5.86
N ALA A 78 -10.46 4.49 5.09
CA ALA A 78 -11.73 4.14 4.47
C ALA A 78 -11.58 2.96 3.50
N HIS A 79 -10.53 2.96 2.68
CA HIS A 79 -10.27 1.86 1.75
C HIS A 79 -9.94 0.55 2.48
N TYR A 80 -9.17 0.61 3.58
CA TYR A 80 -8.91 -0.56 4.42
C TYR A 80 -10.21 -1.11 5.05
N LEU A 81 -11.05 -0.22 5.57
CA LEU A 81 -12.34 -0.59 6.16
C LEU A 81 -13.33 -1.15 5.14
N ALA A 82 -13.23 -0.73 3.87
CA ALA A 82 -13.98 -1.31 2.76
C ALA A 82 -13.48 -2.72 2.36
N GLY A 83 -12.41 -3.21 2.97
CA GLY A 83 -11.81 -4.52 2.68
C GLY A 83 -10.78 -4.50 1.55
N GLY A 84 -10.31 -3.32 1.13
CA GLY A 84 -9.32 -3.17 0.08
C GLY A 84 -7.86 -3.31 0.55
N HIS A 85 -6.96 -3.49 -0.41
CA HIS A 85 -5.53 -3.67 -0.20
C HIS A 85 -4.76 -2.36 -0.35
N VAL A 86 -4.68 -1.60 0.75
CA VAL A 86 -4.00 -0.29 0.79
C VAL A 86 -2.57 -0.33 0.24
N GLU A 87 -1.77 -1.33 0.63
CA GLU A 87 -0.37 -1.47 0.20
C GLU A 87 -0.24 -1.63 -1.32
N LYS A 88 -1.09 -2.47 -1.94
CA LYS A 88 -1.08 -2.70 -3.38
C LYS A 88 -1.47 -1.45 -4.16
N VAL A 89 -2.51 -0.74 -3.72
CA VAL A 89 -2.98 0.48 -4.38
C VAL A 89 -1.91 1.57 -4.30
N VAL A 90 -1.28 1.78 -3.14
CA VAL A 90 -0.21 2.78 -3.01
C VAL A 90 0.99 2.42 -3.86
N HIS A 91 1.47 1.18 -3.84
CA HIS A 91 2.56 0.74 -4.72
C HIS A 91 2.23 0.95 -6.21
N ALA A 92 0.99 0.69 -6.62
CA ALA A 92 0.52 0.93 -7.98
C ALA A 92 0.54 2.42 -8.32
N LEU A 93 0.05 3.29 -7.44
CA LEU A 93 0.07 4.75 -7.62
C LEU A 93 1.49 5.31 -7.71
N VAL A 94 2.40 4.84 -6.86
CA VAL A 94 3.81 5.23 -6.92
C VAL A 94 4.46 4.79 -8.23
N SER A 95 4.13 3.58 -8.70
CA SER A 95 4.63 3.07 -9.97
C SER A 95 4.07 3.85 -11.17
N ALA A 96 2.78 4.20 -11.12
CA ALA A 96 2.10 5.00 -12.14
C ALA A 96 2.69 6.41 -12.21
N SER A 97 2.87 7.07 -11.06
CA SER A 97 3.46 8.40 -10.97
C SER A 97 4.89 8.44 -11.52
N LYS A 98 5.73 7.43 -11.21
CA LYS A 98 7.08 7.32 -11.77
C LYS A 98 7.10 7.10 -13.28
N ALA A 99 6.08 6.45 -13.83
CA ALA A 99 5.93 6.22 -15.25
C ALA A 99 5.08 7.29 -15.97
N ASN A 100 4.72 8.37 -15.27
CA ASN A 100 3.90 9.46 -15.78
C ASN A 100 2.52 9.00 -16.31
N ILE A 101 1.94 8.00 -15.66
CA ILE A 101 0.59 7.50 -15.91
C ILE A 101 -0.37 8.22 -14.96
N ASP A 102 -1.43 8.81 -15.50
CA ASP A 102 -2.49 9.44 -14.71
C ASP A 102 -3.37 8.36 -14.06
N LEU A 103 -3.11 8.08 -12.78
CA LEU A 103 -3.90 7.17 -11.95
C LEU A 103 -4.27 7.89 -10.65
N SER A 104 -5.55 8.20 -10.49
CA SER A 104 -6.07 8.78 -9.26
C SER A 104 -6.24 7.73 -8.17
N PHE A 105 -6.17 8.16 -6.90
CA PHE A 105 -6.37 7.27 -5.76
C PHE A 105 -7.74 6.58 -5.80
N GLN A 106 -8.79 7.32 -6.16
CA GLN A 106 -10.16 6.81 -6.27
C GLN A 106 -10.26 5.72 -7.35
N MET A 107 -9.62 5.92 -8.50
CA MET A 107 -9.61 4.91 -9.56
C MET A 107 -8.84 3.65 -9.12
N GLY A 108 -7.67 3.81 -8.48
CA GLY A 108 -6.90 2.69 -7.94
C GLY A 108 -7.70 1.87 -6.92
N THR A 109 -8.35 2.54 -5.96
CA THR A 109 -9.19 1.84 -4.96
C THR A 109 -10.40 1.16 -5.58
N ALA A 110 -11.03 1.76 -6.59
CA ALA A 110 -12.16 1.15 -7.28
C ALA A 110 -11.77 -0.12 -8.03
N ILE A 111 -10.59 -0.14 -8.67
CA ILE A 111 -10.07 -1.31 -9.37
C ILE A 111 -9.73 -2.44 -8.38
N ASP A 112 -9.12 -2.12 -7.24
CA ASP A 112 -8.83 -3.11 -6.18
C ASP A 112 -10.11 -3.70 -5.58
N LEU A 113 -11.11 -2.86 -5.27
CA LEU A 113 -12.41 -3.31 -4.76
C LEU A 113 -13.20 -4.13 -5.79
N ALA A 114 -12.96 -3.91 -7.09
CA ALA A 114 -13.49 -4.76 -8.16
C ALA A 114 -12.78 -6.13 -8.27
N GLY A 115 -11.80 -6.42 -7.40
CA GLY A 115 -11.05 -7.67 -7.37
C GLY A 115 -10.03 -7.79 -8.51
N ARG A 116 -9.54 -6.66 -9.02
CA ARG A 116 -8.50 -6.61 -10.06
C ARG A 116 -7.17 -6.17 -9.45
N ASP A 117 -6.07 -6.67 -10.02
CA ASP A 117 -4.74 -6.29 -9.59
C ASP A 117 -4.31 -4.97 -10.25
N VAL A 118 -4.46 -3.86 -9.51
CA VAL A 118 -4.09 -2.51 -9.94
C VAL A 118 -2.59 -2.43 -10.27
N LEU A 119 -1.76 -3.07 -9.45
CA LEU A 119 -0.30 -3.01 -9.59
C LEU A 119 0.13 -3.70 -10.89
N GLN A 120 -0.46 -4.86 -11.19
CA GLN A 120 -0.18 -5.57 -12.43
C GLN A 120 -0.57 -4.74 -13.66
N ALA A 121 -1.74 -4.08 -13.63
CA ALA A 121 -2.20 -3.25 -14.74
C ALA A 121 -1.25 -2.07 -15.02
N VAL A 122 -0.79 -1.41 -13.95
CA VAL A 122 0.21 -0.34 -14.06
C VAL A 122 1.54 -0.90 -14.58
N GLN A 123 2.04 -2.00 -14.01
CA GLN A 123 3.31 -2.60 -14.43
C GLN A 123 3.33 -3.01 -15.90
N MET A 124 2.25 -3.57 -16.43
CA MET A 124 2.14 -3.89 -17.86
C MET A 124 2.17 -2.64 -18.75
N SER A 125 1.71 -1.50 -18.24
CA SER A 125 1.76 -0.23 -18.96
C SER A 125 3.16 0.40 -18.94
N VAL A 126 3.92 0.23 -17.85
CA VAL A 126 5.30 0.75 -17.73
C VAL A 126 6.31 -0.12 -18.46
N ASN A 127 6.17 -1.44 -18.33
CA ASN A 127 7.06 -2.42 -18.94
C ASN A 127 6.22 -3.39 -19.78
N PRO A 128 5.88 -3.00 -21.04
CA PRO A 128 5.05 -3.82 -21.89
C PRO A 128 5.73 -5.17 -22.13
N LYS A 129 4.99 -6.24 -21.83
CA LYS A 129 5.47 -7.60 -22.06
C LYS A 129 5.17 -7.96 -23.50
N VAL A 130 6.21 -8.32 -24.26
CA VAL A 130 6.00 -8.90 -25.58
C VAL A 130 5.31 -10.25 -25.41
N ILE A 131 4.12 -10.38 -25.98
CA ILE A 131 3.37 -11.64 -25.98
C ILE A 131 3.60 -12.29 -27.34
N ASP A 132 4.15 -13.50 -27.33
CA ASP A 132 4.25 -14.34 -28.51
C ASP A 132 2.92 -15.06 -28.74
N THR A 133 2.36 -14.91 -29.94
CA THR A 133 1.20 -15.73 -30.35
C THR A 133 1.64 -17.17 -30.59
N PRO A 134 0.72 -18.15 -30.45
CA PRO A 134 0.98 -19.51 -30.92
C PRO A 134 1.44 -19.48 -32.39
N PRO A 135 2.53 -20.19 -32.75
CA PRO A 135 3.00 -20.19 -34.13
C PRO A 135 1.96 -20.87 -35.02
N VAL A 136 1.60 -20.21 -36.12
CA VAL A 136 0.78 -20.81 -37.17
C VAL A 136 1.72 -21.42 -38.20
N THR A 137 1.58 -22.72 -38.44
CA THR A 137 2.45 -23.47 -39.34
C THR A 137 1.64 -24.03 -40.51
N ALA A 138 2.21 -23.96 -41.71
CA ALA A 138 1.67 -24.59 -42.91
C ALA A 138 2.80 -25.25 -43.70
N VAL A 139 2.50 -26.38 -44.35
CA VAL A 139 3.45 -27.15 -45.15
C VAL A 139 2.92 -27.24 -46.58
N ALA A 140 3.75 -26.87 -47.56
CA ALA A 140 3.42 -26.96 -48.97
C ALA A 140 3.67 -28.37 -49.52
N LYS A 141 3.08 -28.68 -50.68
CA LYS A 141 3.12 -30.03 -51.30
C LYS A 141 4.55 -30.47 -51.69
N ASP A 142 5.43 -29.52 -51.90
CA ASP A 142 6.87 -29.70 -52.17
C ASP A 142 7.72 -29.83 -50.89
N GLY A 143 7.09 -29.86 -49.71
CA GLY A 143 7.76 -30.09 -48.42
C GLY A 143 8.28 -28.82 -47.73
N ILE A 144 8.01 -27.63 -48.27
CA ILE A 144 8.43 -26.36 -47.65
C ILE A 144 7.50 -26.03 -46.48
N GLN A 145 8.07 -25.78 -45.29
CA GLN A 145 7.33 -25.37 -44.10
C GLN A 145 7.47 -23.87 -43.85
N LEU A 146 6.34 -23.17 -43.67
CA LEU A 146 6.30 -21.78 -43.26
C LEU A 146 5.75 -21.67 -41.83
N ILE A 147 6.45 -20.92 -40.98
CA ILE A 147 6.08 -20.66 -39.58
C ILE A 147 5.88 -19.16 -39.41
N ALA A 148 4.64 -18.75 -39.20
CA ALA A 148 4.30 -17.36 -38.87
C ALA A 148 4.21 -17.19 -37.35
N LYS A 149 4.96 -16.22 -36.80
CA LYS A 149 4.89 -15.81 -35.40
C LYS A 149 4.61 -14.32 -35.34
N ALA A 150 3.57 -13.92 -34.63
CA ALA A 150 3.31 -12.52 -34.32
C ALA A 150 3.80 -12.22 -32.89
N ARG A 151 4.50 -11.09 -32.75
CA ARG A 151 4.87 -10.52 -31.45
C ARG A 151 4.05 -9.27 -31.26
N VAL A 152 3.21 -9.24 -30.23
CA VAL A 152 2.36 -8.09 -29.90
C VAL A 152 2.97 -7.40 -28.67
N THR A 153 3.09 -6.08 -28.77
CA THR A 153 3.51 -5.15 -27.71
C THR A 153 2.32 -4.35 -27.24
#